data_AF-A0A353RJL0-F1
#
_entry.id   AF-A0A353RJL0-F1
#
_cell.length_a   1.000
_cell.length_b   1.000
_cell.length_c   1.000
_cell.angle_alpha   90.00
_cell.angle_beta   90.00
_cell.angle_gamma   90.00
#
_symmetry.space_group_name_H-M   'P 1'
#
loop_
_entity.id
_entity.type
_entity.pdbx_description
1 polymer ?
#
loop_
_entity_poly.entity_id
_entity_poly.type
_entity_poly.pdbx_seq_one_letter_code
_entity_poly.pdbx_strand_id
1 'polypeptide(L)'
;MKAIMKKYIIIILLSSIGILSCSDSFLEEKMVSTITQDYFNTEKGLEQLINGTYDALRWKYGWEEGSYMFHVGSDAEIRGDNSWDIYSPTVWTPAGGAGNYTNNLMGYYAKQLLGGYPTVNNCNRAIETIREGKAMGRFATDKQYAAQRMSEALFTRAWVYYMLNTSLGDVHMTLKSN
;
A
#
# COMPACT_ATOMS: atom_id res chain seq x y z
N MET A 1 70.50 11.35 12.55
CA MET A 1 69.69 10.12 12.34
C MET A 1 68.41 10.05 13.17
N LYS A 2 68.41 10.33 14.49
CA LYS A 2 67.19 10.22 15.35
C LYS A 2 66.00 11.11 14.93
N ALA A 3 66.23 12.33 14.44
CA ALA A 3 65.16 13.25 14.01
C ALA A 3 64.44 12.81 12.72
N ILE A 4 65.14 12.06 11.85
CA ILE A 4 64.61 11.55 10.58
C ILE A 4 63.71 10.33 10.85
N MET A 5 64.10 9.43 11.75
CA MET A 5 63.27 8.30 12.20
C MET A 5 61.98 8.77 12.90
N LYS A 6 62.04 9.85 13.70
CA LYS A 6 60.85 10.43 14.35
C LYS A 6 59.82 10.95 13.34
N LYS A 7 60.26 11.50 12.20
CA LYS A 7 59.39 11.96 11.11
C LYS A 7 58.69 10.79 10.40
N TYR A 8 59.39 9.68 10.16
CA TYR A 8 58.78 8.49 9.54
C TYR A 8 57.77 7.79 10.47
N ILE A 9 58.02 7.75 11.77
CA ILE A 9 57.07 7.21 12.76
C ILE A 9 55.77 8.05 12.77
N ILE A 10 55.88 9.38 12.70
CA ILE A 10 54.72 10.28 12.63
C ILE A 10 53.92 10.06 11.34
N ILE A 11 54.59 9.89 10.20
CA ILE A 11 53.94 9.65 8.90
C ILE A 11 53.20 8.31 8.88
N ILE A 12 53.80 7.25 9.43
CA ILE A 12 53.17 5.92 9.52
C ILE A 12 51.95 5.95 10.45
N LEU A 13 52.04 6.67 11.57
CA LEU A 13 50.93 6.82 12.52
C LEU A 13 49.78 7.66 11.96
N LEU A 14 50.07 8.64 11.09
CA LEU A 14 49.03 9.44 10.42
C LEU A 14 48.33 8.65 9.30
N SER A 15 49.06 7.72 8.68
CA SER A 15 48.54 6.87 7.59
C SER A 15 47.60 5.78 8.10
N SER A 16 47.80 5.27 9.33
CA SER A 16 46.93 4.26 9.94
C SER A 16 45.57 4.80 10.38
N ILE A 17 45.44 6.11 10.61
CA ILE A 17 44.16 6.75 10.96
C ILE A 17 43.20 6.78 9.75
N GLY A 18 43.74 6.88 8.52
CA GLY A 18 42.92 6.89 7.30
C GLY A 18 42.22 5.57 7.00
N ILE A 19 42.77 4.44 7.45
CA ILE A 19 42.22 3.10 7.17
C ILE A 19 41.01 2.79 8.06
N LEU A 20 40.90 3.41 9.24
CA LEU A 20 39.75 3.27 10.13
C LEU A 20 38.56 4.17 9.76
N SER A 21 38.77 5.17 8.88
CA SER A 21 37.71 6.11 8.47
C SER A 21 36.78 5.56 7.38
N CYS A 22 37.16 4.47 6.70
CA CYS A 22 36.34 3.81 5.66
C CYS A 22 35.67 2.55 6.22
N SER A 23 34.96 2.67 7.34
CA SER A 23 34.10 1.57 7.79
C SER A 23 32.78 1.60 7.03
N ASP A 24 32.21 0.42 6.73
CA ASP A 24 30.95 0.28 5.99
C ASP A 24 29.77 1.04 6.65
N SER A 25 29.87 1.34 7.95
CA SER A 25 28.91 2.17 8.68
C SER A 25 28.90 3.65 8.27
N PHE A 26 29.92 4.16 7.57
CA PHE A 26 29.88 5.48 6.95
C PHE A 26 28.92 5.52 5.74
N LEU A 27 28.73 4.37 5.08
CA LEU A 27 27.82 4.22 3.94
C LEU A 27 26.41 3.78 4.35
N GLU A 28 26.18 3.47 5.63
CA GLU A 28 24.83 3.20 6.16
C GLU A 28 24.06 4.52 6.34
N GLU A 29 23.42 4.97 5.27
CA GLU A 29 22.44 6.04 5.35
C GLU A 29 21.18 5.54 6.08
N LYS A 30 21.04 5.93 7.34
CA LYS A 30 19.78 5.73 8.07
C LYS A 30 18.73 6.67 7.49
N MET A 31 17.83 6.14 6.66
CA MET A 31 16.64 6.86 6.22
C MET A 31 15.73 7.15 7.41
N VAL A 32 15.91 8.32 8.05
CA VAL A 32 15.16 8.71 9.26
C VAL A 32 13.82 9.39 8.91
N SER A 33 13.65 9.85 7.67
CA SER A 33 12.48 10.61 7.19
C SER A 33 11.52 9.82 6.31
N THR A 34 11.91 8.63 5.83
CA THR A 34 11.12 7.84 4.88
C THR A 34 10.77 6.49 5.47
N ILE A 35 9.47 6.15 5.47
CA ILE A 35 8.99 4.82 5.84
C ILE A 35 9.51 3.81 4.81
N THR A 36 10.44 2.95 5.21
CA THR A 36 10.90 1.83 4.38
C THR A 36 9.92 0.67 4.44
N GLN A 37 10.03 -0.29 3.51
CA GLN A 37 9.18 -1.50 3.51
C GLN A 37 9.30 -2.32 4.80
N ASP A 38 10.41 -2.18 5.54
CA ASP A 38 10.63 -2.83 6.83
C ASP A 38 9.72 -2.29 7.95
N TYR A 39 9.20 -1.08 7.80
CA TYR A 39 8.22 -0.54 8.73
C TYR A 39 6.99 -1.46 8.84
N PHE A 40 6.56 -2.05 7.73
CA PHE A 40 5.43 -2.98 7.70
C PHE A 40 5.73 -4.34 8.32
N ASN A 41 6.98 -4.62 8.69
CA ASN A 41 7.32 -5.78 9.50
C ASN A 41 7.14 -5.48 11.01
N THR A 42 7.09 -4.21 11.42
CA THR A 42 6.83 -3.81 12.81
C THR A 42 5.37 -4.06 13.19
N GLU A 43 5.11 -4.30 14.49
CA GLU A 43 3.74 -4.47 14.99
C GLU A 43 2.85 -3.28 14.63
N LYS A 44 3.34 -2.05 14.86
CA LYS A 44 2.60 -0.83 14.57
C LYS A 44 2.37 -0.64 13.07
N GLY A 45 3.39 -0.86 12.25
CA GLY A 45 3.29 -0.66 10.81
C GLY A 45 2.36 -1.68 10.16
N LEU A 46 2.45 -2.95 10.56
CA LEU A 46 1.56 -3.99 10.08
C LEU A 46 0.11 -3.75 10.53
N GLU A 47 -0.10 -3.31 11.77
CA GLU A 47 -1.42 -2.90 12.27
C GLU A 47 -2.03 -1.77 11.43
N GLN A 48 -1.25 -0.72 11.17
CA GLN A 48 -1.71 0.40 10.36
C GLN A 48 -2.01 -0.01 8.93
N LEU A 49 -1.19 -0.91 8.35
CA LEU A 49 -1.41 -1.46 7.02
C LEU A 49 -2.75 -2.20 6.94
N ILE A 50 -3.00 -3.12 7.87
CA ILE A 50 -4.25 -3.89 7.94
C ILE A 50 -5.44 -2.95 8.16
N ASN A 51 -5.33 -2.00 9.09
CA ASN A 51 -6.39 -1.04 9.36
C ASN A 51 -6.71 -0.16 8.13
N GLY A 52 -5.69 0.20 7.34
CA GLY A 52 -5.87 0.93 6.10
C GLY A 52 -6.65 0.15 5.04
N THR A 53 -6.59 -1.19 5.05
CA THR A 53 -7.36 -2.01 4.11
C THR A 53 -8.87 -1.86 4.30
N TYR A 54 -9.34 -1.57 5.53
CA TYR A 54 -10.77 -1.43 5.83
C TYR A 54 -11.46 -0.29 5.10
N ASP A 55 -10.73 0.65 4.52
CA ASP A 55 -11.34 1.70 3.71
C ASP A 55 -12.15 1.12 2.53
N ALA A 56 -11.76 -0.04 2.02
CA ALA A 56 -12.52 -0.75 0.97
C ALA A 56 -13.95 -1.14 1.38
N LEU A 57 -14.24 -1.27 2.67
CA LEU A 57 -15.59 -1.57 3.14
C LEU A 57 -16.53 -0.37 3.01
N ARG A 58 -15.99 0.84 2.85
CA ARG A 58 -16.75 2.07 2.72
C ARG A 58 -17.05 2.43 1.27
N TRP A 59 -16.48 1.71 0.31
CA TRP A 59 -16.58 2.08 -1.10
C TRP A 59 -17.98 2.32 -1.62
N LYS A 60 -18.99 1.57 -1.16
CA LYS A 60 -20.36 1.76 -1.64
C LYS A 60 -21.00 3.06 -1.16
N TYR A 61 -20.71 3.50 0.06
CA TYR A 61 -21.48 4.57 0.74
C TYR A 61 -20.65 5.77 1.18
N GLY A 62 -19.35 5.59 1.40
CA GLY A 62 -18.46 6.62 1.93
C GLY A 62 -17.94 7.58 0.88
N TRP A 63 -17.98 7.20 -0.39
CA TRP A 63 -17.42 7.96 -1.51
C TRP A 63 -18.49 8.22 -2.57
N GLU A 64 -18.42 9.39 -3.20
CA GLU A 64 -19.37 9.79 -4.24
C GLU A 64 -19.33 8.78 -5.40
N GLU A 65 -18.13 8.38 -5.81
CA GLU A 65 -17.87 7.37 -6.83
C GLU A 65 -18.63 6.06 -6.58
N GLY A 66 -18.71 5.62 -5.32
CA GLY A 66 -19.46 4.44 -4.92
C GLY A 66 -20.95 4.56 -5.19
N SER A 67 -21.52 5.70 -4.78
CA SER A 67 -22.94 5.98 -5.01
C SER A 67 -23.25 5.98 -6.51
N TYR A 68 -22.41 6.60 -7.34
CA TYR A 68 -22.58 6.58 -8.79
C TYR A 68 -22.43 5.18 -9.40
N MET A 69 -21.47 4.39 -8.93
CA MET A 69 -21.22 3.07 -9.51
C MET A 69 -22.28 2.03 -9.15
N PHE A 70 -22.81 2.04 -7.91
CA PHE A 70 -23.71 0.99 -7.43
C PHE A 70 -25.20 1.31 -7.56
N HIS A 71 -25.56 2.58 -7.74
CA HIS A 71 -26.95 3.00 -7.66
C HIS A 71 -27.45 3.66 -8.96
N VAL A 72 -26.61 4.45 -9.63
CA VAL A 72 -27.01 5.20 -10.83
C VAL A 72 -27.05 4.29 -12.04
N GLY A 73 -28.07 4.46 -12.90
CA GLY A 73 -28.30 3.61 -14.07
C GLY A 73 -29.11 2.36 -13.77
N SER A 74 -29.60 2.20 -12.54
CA SER A 74 -30.64 1.26 -12.18
C SER A 74 -32.03 1.90 -12.29
N ASP A 75 -33.07 1.06 -12.23
CA ASP A 75 -34.48 1.49 -12.14
C ASP A 75 -34.90 1.87 -10.70
N ALA A 76 -34.02 1.69 -9.72
CA ALA A 76 -34.30 1.91 -8.31
C ALA A 76 -34.02 3.35 -7.84
N GLU A 77 -33.19 4.11 -8.56
CA GLU A 77 -32.77 5.45 -8.15
C GLU A 77 -32.72 6.40 -9.33
N ILE A 78 -33.22 7.62 -9.10
CA ILE A 78 -33.18 8.73 -10.05
C ILE A 78 -32.33 9.86 -9.47
N ARG A 79 -31.57 10.57 -10.32
CA ARG A 79 -30.75 11.69 -9.86
C ARG A 79 -31.57 12.97 -9.92
N GLY A 80 -31.22 13.94 -9.07
CA GLY A 80 -31.80 15.28 -9.16
C GLY A 80 -31.24 16.12 -10.31
N ASP A 81 -30.20 15.61 -10.99
CA ASP A 81 -29.58 16.25 -12.16
C ASP A 81 -30.00 15.54 -13.44
N ASN A 82 -30.75 16.25 -14.28
CA ASN A 82 -31.26 15.77 -15.57
C ASN A 82 -30.15 15.28 -16.52
N SER A 83 -28.88 15.70 -16.34
CA SER A 83 -27.79 15.24 -17.19
C SER A 83 -27.55 13.73 -17.11
N TRP A 84 -27.91 13.11 -15.97
CA TRP A 84 -27.82 11.66 -15.73
C TRP A 84 -29.09 10.91 -16.14
N ASP A 85 -30.23 11.59 -16.22
CA ASP A 85 -31.52 10.98 -16.57
C ASP A 85 -31.74 10.85 -18.09
N ILE A 86 -30.82 11.39 -18.90
CA ILE A 86 -30.85 11.30 -20.37
C ILE A 86 -29.73 10.37 -20.83
N TYR A 87 -30.03 9.52 -21.82
CA TYR A 87 -29.02 8.70 -22.49
C TYR A 87 -28.11 9.57 -23.36
N SER A 88 -27.06 10.14 -22.75
CA SER A 88 -26.04 10.97 -23.38
C SER A 88 -24.67 10.28 -23.41
N PRO A 89 -23.91 10.40 -24.51
CA PRO A 89 -22.52 9.92 -24.58
C PRO A 89 -21.60 10.55 -23.53
N THR A 90 -21.90 11.76 -23.06
CA THR A 90 -21.13 12.45 -22.01
C THR A 90 -21.14 11.69 -20.69
N VAL A 91 -22.20 10.94 -20.41
CA VAL A 91 -22.38 10.20 -19.15
C VAL A 91 -22.17 8.70 -19.36
N TRP A 92 -22.85 8.13 -20.36
CA TRP A 92 -23.04 6.68 -20.50
C TRP A 92 -22.05 5.98 -21.43
N THR A 93 -20.91 6.61 -21.73
CA THR A 93 -19.81 5.95 -22.45
C THR A 93 -18.69 5.55 -21.50
N PRO A 94 -17.79 4.63 -21.89
CA PRO A 94 -16.64 4.24 -21.07
C PRO A 94 -15.72 5.41 -20.66
N ALA A 95 -15.66 6.47 -21.47
CA ALA A 95 -14.90 7.69 -21.17
C ALA A 95 -15.77 8.82 -20.57
N GLY A 96 -17.08 8.58 -20.43
CA GLY A 96 -18.04 9.50 -19.86
C GLY A 96 -18.04 9.50 -18.33
N GLY A 97 -18.96 10.27 -17.74
CA GLY A 97 -19.09 10.41 -16.28
C GLY A 97 -19.16 9.06 -15.54
N ALA A 98 -20.04 8.15 -15.95
CA ALA A 98 -20.22 6.86 -15.29
C ALA A 98 -18.95 5.99 -15.32
N GLY A 99 -18.26 5.96 -16.47
CA GLY A 99 -16.97 5.28 -16.61
C GLY A 99 -15.89 5.91 -15.72
N ASN A 100 -15.83 7.23 -15.65
CA ASN A 100 -14.85 7.94 -14.82
C ASN A 100 -15.03 7.69 -13.32
N TYR A 101 -16.27 7.68 -12.79
CA TYR A 101 -16.50 7.35 -11.38
C TYR A 101 -16.07 5.91 -11.05
N THR A 102 -16.38 4.96 -11.94
CA THR A 102 -15.92 3.57 -11.81
C THR A 102 -14.38 3.51 -11.80
N ASN A 103 -13.74 4.19 -12.75
CA ASN A 103 -12.28 4.25 -12.83
C ASN A 103 -11.66 4.86 -11.58
N ASN A 104 -12.23 5.95 -11.04
CA ASN A 104 -11.75 6.62 -9.83
C ASN A 104 -11.80 5.70 -8.61
N LEU A 105 -12.92 4.97 -8.43
CA LEU A 105 -13.08 4.07 -7.30
C LEU A 105 -12.16 2.84 -7.40
N MET A 106 -11.98 2.31 -8.61
CA MET A 106 -11.31 1.03 -8.82
C MET A 106 -9.80 1.13 -9.01
N GLY A 107 -9.27 2.30 -9.38
CA GLY A 107 -7.82 2.56 -9.29
C GLY A 107 -7.18 3.50 -10.30
N TYR A 108 -7.93 4.38 -10.97
CA TYR A 108 -7.38 5.21 -12.07
C TYR A 108 -6.86 6.60 -11.65
N TYR A 109 -6.98 7.05 -10.41
CA TYR A 109 -6.41 8.35 -10.01
C TYR A 109 -5.29 8.26 -8.98
N ALA A 110 -4.07 8.58 -9.44
CA ALA A 110 -2.82 8.68 -8.69
C ALA A 110 -2.81 9.66 -7.50
N LYS A 111 -3.93 10.34 -7.22
CA LYS A 111 -4.04 11.37 -6.16
C LYS A 111 -4.59 10.83 -4.84
N GLN A 112 -5.10 9.61 -4.81
CA GLN A 112 -5.63 8.99 -3.61
C GLN A 112 -5.00 7.61 -3.45
N LEU A 113 -4.58 7.26 -2.22
CA LEU A 113 -4.14 5.91 -1.86
C LEU A 113 -5.35 4.93 -1.75
N LEU A 114 -6.41 5.24 -2.49
CA LEU A 114 -7.68 4.55 -2.52
C LEU A 114 -7.80 3.86 -3.88
N GLY A 115 -8.30 2.64 -3.91
CA GLY A 115 -8.47 1.87 -5.14
C GLY A 115 -8.28 0.38 -4.92
N GLY A 116 -8.81 -0.43 -5.83
CA GLY A 116 -8.84 -1.89 -5.64
C GLY A 116 -7.48 -2.53 -5.63
N TYR A 117 -6.69 -2.31 -6.67
CA TYR A 117 -5.37 -2.90 -6.74
C TYR A 117 -4.40 -2.39 -5.66
N PRO A 118 -4.39 -1.09 -5.29
CA PRO A 118 -3.65 -0.63 -4.11
C PRO A 118 -4.07 -1.35 -2.82
N THR A 119 -5.38 -1.50 -2.56
CA THR A 119 -5.85 -2.22 -1.37
C THR A 119 -5.49 -3.70 -1.42
N VAL A 120 -5.61 -4.35 -2.58
CA VAL A 120 -5.17 -5.75 -2.80
C VAL A 120 -3.69 -5.90 -2.50
N ASN A 121 -2.85 -4.97 -2.97
CA ASN A 121 -1.41 -5.00 -2.70
C ASN A 121 -1.11 -4.88 -1.20
N ASN A 122 -1.79 -3.98 -0.50
CA ASN A 122 -1.66 -3.83 0.95
C ASN A 122 -2.09 -5.10 1.70
N CYS A 123 -3.19 -5.73 1.27
CA CYS A 123 -3.63 -7.00 1.83
C CYS A 123 -2.60 -8.11 1.59
N ASN A 124 -2.09 -8.23 0.36
CA ASN A 124 -1.06 -9.21 0.01
C ASN A 124 0.19 -9.03 0.86
N ARG A 125 0.67 -7.78 1.02
CA ARG A 125 1.83 -7.45 1.84
C ARG A 125 1.62 -7.88 3.29
N ALA A 126 0.46 -7.57 3.88
CA ALA A 126 0.15 -7.99 5.24
C ALA A 126 0.09 -9.51 5.40
N ILE A 127 -0.56 -10.20 4.46
CA ILE A 127 -0.68 -11.66 4.45
C ILE A 127 0.70 -12.33 4.33
N GLU A 128 1.54 -11.85 3.42
CA GLU A 128 2.90 -12.35 3.21
C GLU A 128 3.77 -12.12 4.45
N THR A 129 3.76 -10.92 5.02
CA THR A 129 4.53 -10.61 6.25
C THR A 129 4.18 -11.55 7.40
N ILE A 130 2.90 -11.89 7.58
CA ILE A 130 2.45 -12.82 8.62
C ILE A 130 2.85 -14.27 8.27
N ARG A 131 2.60 -14.72 7.04
CA ARG A 131 2.88 -16.11 6.60
C ARG A 131 4.37 -16.45 6.59
N GLU A 132 5.20 -15.48 6.24
CA GLU A 132 6.66 -15.63 6.17
C GLU A 132 7.34 -15.47 7.54
N GLY A 133 6.58 -15.18 8.60
CA GLY A 133 7.12 -14.99 9.95
C GLY A 133 8.00 -13.75 10.10
N LYS A 134 7.81 -12.74 9.25
CA LYS A 134 8.55 -11.46 9.28
C LYS A 134 7.94 -10.46 10.26
N ALA A 135 6.67 -10.65 10.64
CA ALA A 135 5.97 -9.79 11.57
C ALA A 135 6.62 -9.79 12.97
N MET A 136 6.77 -8.61 13.57
CA MET A 136 7.36 -8.43 14.90
C MET A 136 6.29 -8.19 15.97
N GLY A 137 6.71 -8.21 17.23
CA GLY A 137 5.86 -7.89 18.38
C GLY A 137 4.75 -8.92 18.58
N ARG A 138 3.53 -8.46 18.87
CA ARG A 138 2.37 -9.30 19.16
C ARG A 138 2.01 -10.27 18.03
N PHE A 139 2.30 -9.91 16.78
CA PHE A 139 2.14 -10.85 15.65
C PHE A 139 3.08 -12.05 15.71
N ALA A 140 4.26 -11.92 16.34
CA ALA A 140 5.21 -13.02 16.52
C ALA A 140 4.90 -13.86 17.76
N THR A 141 4.36 -13.24 18.82
CA THR A 141 4.18 -13.89 20.13
C THR A 141 2.79 -14.47 20.34
N ASP A 142 1.76 -13.90 19.71
CA ASP A 142 0.35 -14.33 19.83
C ASP A 142 -0.16 -14.85 18.47
N LYS A 143 -0.21 -16.18 18.35
CA LYS A 143 -0.62 -16.86 17.11
C LYS A 143 -2.10 -16.62 16.80
N GLN A 144 -2.95 -16.54 17.82
CA GLN A 144 -4.38 -16.31 17.65
C GLN A 144 -4.62 -14.90 17.12
N TYR A 145 -3.92 -13.91 17.69
CA TYR A 145 -3.95 -12.55 17.18
C TYR A 145 -3.46 -12.47 15.74
N ALA A 146 -2.28 -13.03 15.43
CA ALA A 146 -1.74 -13.02 14.08
C ALA A 146 -2.71 -13.68 13.06
N ALA A 147 -3.32 -14.81 13.44
CA ALA A 147 -4.30 -15.51 12.62
C ALA A 147 -5.57 -14.67 12.39
N GLN A 148 -6.06 -13.99 13.43
CA GLN A 148 -7.21 -13.09 13.32
C GLN A 148 -6.91 -11.93 12.35
N ARG A 149 -5.80 -11.23 12.55
CA ARG A 149 -5.42 -10.08 11.71
C ARG A 149 -5.13 -10.48 10.26
N MET A 150 -4.53 -11.66 10.04
CA MET A 150 -4.39 -12.22 8.69
C MET A 150 -5.76 -12.55 8.07
N SER A 151 -6.71 -13.05 8.85
CA SER A 151 -8.07 -13.38 8.38
C SER A 151 -8.82 -12.13 7.94
N GLU A 152 -8.65 -11.02 8.66
CA GLU A 152 -9.20 -9.72 8.28
C GLU A 152 -8.63 -9.24 6.93
N ALA A 153 -7.30 -9.31 6.74
CA ALA A 153 -6.68 -8.97 5.46
C ALA A 153 -7.15 -9.89 4.31
N LEU A 154 -7.34 -11.18 4.57
CA LEU A 154 -7.88 -12.15 3.61
C LEU A 154 -9.32 -11.80 3.22
N PHE A 155 -10.17 -11.49 4.19
CA PHE A 155 -11.55 -11.08 3.97
C PHE A 155 -11.60 -9.81 3.14
N THR A 156 -10.86 -8.77 3.52
CA THR A 156 -10.86 -7.49 2.80
C THR A 156 -10.35 -7.66 1.36
N ARG A 157 -9.32 -8.49 1.13
CA ARG A 157 -8.85 -8.80 -0.22
C ARG A 157 -9.94 -9.48 -1.05
N ALA A 158 -10.63 -10.47 -0.47
CA ALA A 158 -11.72 -11.17 -1.15
C ALA A 158 -12.89 -10.23 -1.45
N TRP A 159 -13.23 -9.34 -0.51
CA TRP A 159 -14.23 -8.30 -0.69
C TRP A 159 -13.88 -7.39 -1.88
N VAL A 160 -12.65 -6.87 -1.93
CA VAL A 160 -12.22 -6.02 -3.04
C VAL A 160 -12.29 -6.75 -4.38
N TYR A 161 -11.87 -8.03 -4.44
CA TYR A 161 -12.01 -8.84 -5.65
C TYR A 161 -13.46 -9.06 -6.06
N TYR A 162 -14.33 -9.31 -5.09
CA TYR A 162 -15.75 -9.43 -5.35
C TYR A 162 -16.31 -8.15 -5.98
N MET A 163 -15.95 -6.97 -5.47
CA MET A 163 -16.35 -5.69 -6.06
C MET A 163 -15.77 -5.50 -7.46
N LEU A 164 -14.48 -5.79 -7.66
CA LEU A 164 -13.80 -5.69 -8.97
C LEU A 164 -14.46 -6.59 -10.02
N ASN A 165 -14.66 -7.86 -9.68
CA ASN A 165 -15.25 -8.83 -10.59
C ASN A 165 -16.73 -8.53 -10.90
N THR A 166 -17.48 -8.06 -9.90
CA THR A 166 -18.90 -7.72 -10.07
C THR A 166 -19.08 -6.51 -11.01
N SER A 167 -18.21 -5.50 -10.88
CA SER A 167 -18.33 -4.27 -11.68
C SER A 167 -17.66 -4.36 -13.05
N LEU A 168 -16.51 -5.04 -13.15
CA LEU A 168 -15.66 -5.01 -14.35
C LEU A 168 -15.64 -6.34 -15.12
N GLY A 169 -16.20 -7.41 -14.55
CA GLY A 169 -16.12 -8.75 -15.12
C GLY A 169 -14.76 -9.38 -14.87
N ASP A 170 -14.09 -9.84 -15.93
CA ASP A 170 -12.79 -10.51 -15.80
C ASP A 170 -11.70 -9.53 -15.33
N VAL A 171 -11.06 -9.83 -14.21
CA VAL A 171 -10.07 -8.97 -13.55
C VAL A 171 -8.85 -9.77 -13.14
N HIS A 172 -7.69 -9.13 -13.20
CA HIS A 172 -6.43 -9.78 -12.81
C HIS A 172 -6.38 -10.06 -11.30
N MET A 173 -6.14 -11.31 -10.91
CA MET A 173 -6.05 -11.71 -9.51
C MET A 173 -4.60 -11.94 -9.06
N THR A 174 -3.92 -10.87 -8.63
CA THR A 174 -2.62 -10.98 -7.96
C THR A 174 -2.75 -11.36 -6.48
N LEU A 175 -2.07 -12.45 -6.08
CA LEU A 175 -2.03 -12.90 -4.69
C LEU A 175 -0.74 -12.56 -3.97
N LYS A 176 0.15 -11.80 -4.62
CA LYS A 176 1.45 -11.38 -4.11
C LYS A 176 1.57 -9.87 -4.02
N SER A 177 2.37 -9.37 -3.08
CA SER A 177 2.71 -7.95 -3.05
C SER A 177 3.77 -7.62 -4.11
N ASN A 178 3.71 -6.39 -4.61
CA ASN A 178 4.69 -5.82 -5.53
C ASN A 178 5.93 -5.29 -4.81
#